data_AF-A0A5B8RGS2-F1
#
_entry.id   AF-A0A5B8RGS2-F1
#
_cell.length_a   1.000
_cell.length_b   1.000
_cell.length_c   1.000
_cell.angle_alpha   90.00
_cell.angle_beta   90.00
_cell.angle_gamma   90.00
#
_symmetry.space_group_name_H-M   'P 1'
#
loop_
_entity.id
_entity.type
_entity.pdbx_description
1 polymer ?
#
loop_
_entity_poly.entity_id
_entity_poly.type
_entity_poly.pdbx_seq_one_letter_code
_entity_poly.pdbx_strand_id
1 'polypeptide(L)' 'MRDEPVFAYEFRGTRYDCGDKLGYLQATVEYALKHPELGAQFREYLEALHQRSH' A
#
# COMPACT_ATOMS: atom_id res chain seq x y z
N MET A 1 -15.55 37.41 13.46
CA MET A 1 -14.89 36.14 13.09
C MET A 1 -13.45 36.51 12.77
N ARG A 2 -12.46 35.95 13.47
CA ARG A 2 -11.04 36.19 13.18
C ARG A 2 -10.58 35.10 12.23
N ASP A 3 -9.93 35.48 11.13
CA ASP A 3 -9.36 34.53 10.17
C ASP A 3 -7.99 34.06 10.66
N GLU A 4 -7.77 32.74 10.66
CA GLU A 4 -6.52 32.09 11.04
C GLU A 4 -5.89 31.44 9.80
N PRO A 5 -4.55 31.49 9.65
CA PRO A 5 -3.88 30.99 8.46
C PRO A 5 -3.91 29.45 8.39
N VAL A 6 -4.22 28.93 7.20
CA VAL A 6 -4.17 27.49 6.86
C VAL A 6 -2.96 27.23 5.99
N PHE A 7 -2.18 26.19 6.32
CA PHE A 7 -1.01 25.77 5.56
C PHE A 7 -1.22 24.38 4.96
N ALA A 8 -0.76 24.18 3.72
CA ALA A 8 -0.70 22.87 3.08
C ALA A 8 0.74 22.34 3.13
N TYR A 9 0.88 21.05 3.42
CA TYR A 9 2.16 20.35 3.39
C TYR A 9 2.14 19.28 2.31
N GLU A 10 3.13 19.31 1.41
CA GLU A 10 3.30 18.25 0.43
C GLU A 10 4.03 17.07 1.09
N PHE A 11 3.27 16.00 1.35
CA PHE A 11 3.82 14.79 1.90
C PHE A 11 4.62 14.02 0.84
N ARG A 12 5.81 13.54 1.21
CA ARG A 12 6.61 12.61 0.41
C ARG A 12 6.42 11.18 0.92
N GLY A 13 5.76 10.35 0.13
CA GLY A 13 5.61 8.92 0.35
C GLY A 13 4.46 8.34 -0.47
N THR A 14 4.31 7.02 -0.44
CA THR A 14 3.20 6.35 -1.11
C THR A 14 1.94 6.50 -0.28
N ARG A 15 0.93 7.17 -0.83
CA ARG A 15 -0.41 7.25 -0.23
C ARG A 15 -1.27 6.14 -0.81
N TYR A 16 -1.77 5.26 0.05
CA TYR A 16 -2.82 4.32 -0.31
C TYR A 16 -4.16 4.93 0.09
N ASP A 17 -5.10 4.96 -0.85
CA ASP A 17 -6.47 5.34 -0.54
C ASP A 17 -7.23 4.13 0.01
N CYS A 18 -7.24 4.00 1.34
CA CYS A 18 -7.99 2.92 2.01
C CYS A 18 -9.51 3.15 1.99
N GLY A 19 -10.00 4.26 1.42
CA GLY A 19 -11.43 4.49 1.17
C GLY A 19 -11.95 3.71 -0.05
N ASP A 20 -11.06 3.27 -0.93
CA ASP A 20 -11.38 2.38 -2.05
C ASP A 20 -10.88 0.95 -1.81
N LYS A 21 -11.66 -0.03 -2.29
CA LYS A 21 -11.38 -1.45 -2.08
C LYS A 21 -10.08 -1.88 -2.75
N LEU A 22 -9.77 -1.33 -3.93
CA LEU A 22 -8.53 -1.65 -4.63
C LEU A 22 -7.34 -1.06 -3.87
N GLY A 23 -7.45 0.19 -3.40
CA GLY A 23 -6.40 0.83 -2.60
C GLY A 23 -6.09 0.07 -1.30
N TYR A 24 -7.11 -0.47 -0.63
CA TYR A 24 -6.91 -1.35 0.54
C TYR A 24 -6.12 -2.63 0.19
N LEU A 25 -6.46 -3.29 -0.92
CA LEU A 25 -5.76 -4.50 -1.36
C LEU A 25 -4.31 -4.20 -1.76
N GLN A 26 -4.06 -3.09 -2.44
CA GLN A 26 -2.72 -2.64 -2.80
C GLN A 26 -1.85 -2.40 -1.55
N ALA A 27 -2.40 -1.68 -0.57
CA ALA A 27 -1.72 -1.48 0.71
C ALA A 27 -1.39 -2.83 1.37
N THR A 28 -2.37 -3.73 1.45
CA THR A 28 -2.19 -5.05 2.08
C THR A 28 -1.04 -5.83 1.43
N VAL A 29 -0.99 -5.88 0.09
CA VAL A 29 0.08 -6.57 -0.65
C VAL A 29 1.44 -5.91 -0.41
N GLU A 30 1.53 -4.58 -0.49
CA GLU A 30 2.80 -3.86 -0.30
C GLU A 30 3.37 -4.00 1.12
N TYR A 31 2.51 -3.97 2.13
CA TYR A 31 2.92 -4.16 3.52
C TYR A 31 3.29 -5.61 3.81
N ALA A 32 2.56 -6.59 3.25
CA ALA A 32 2.92 -8.00 3.38
C ALA A 32 4.29 -8.31 2.76
N LEU A 33 4.62 -7.72 1.60
CA LEU A 33 5.94 -7.86 0.97
C LEU A 33 7.08 -7.23 1.76
N LYS A 34 6.80 -6.26 2.63
CA LYS A 34 7.77 -5.62 3.53
C LYS A 34 7.91 -6.34 4.88
N HIS A 35 7.07 -7.35 5.16
CA HIS A 35 7.08 -8.05 6.44
C HIS A 35 8.39 -8.83 6.63
N PRO A 36 9.12 -8.68 7.75
CA PRO A 36 10.45 -9.27 7.92
C PRO A 36 10.45 -10.80 7.87
N GLU A 37 9.40 -11.43 8.38
CA GLU A 37 9.30 -12.90 8.44
C GLU A 37 8.53 -13.51 7.26
N LEU A 38 7.61 -12.75 6.67
CA LEU A 38 6.62 -13.29 5.71
C LEU A 38 6.85 -12.81 4.29
N GLY A 39 7.57 -11.71 4.09
CA GLY A 39 7.71 -11.06 2.79
C GLY A 39 8.38 -11.95 1.74
N ALA A 40 9.36 -12.78 2.14
CA ALA A 40 10.03 -13.72 1.26
C ALA A 40 9.06 -14.80 0.75
N GLN A 41 8.40 -15.51 1.67
CA GLN A 41 7.43 -16.56 1.33
C GLN A 41 6.23 -16.00 0.56
N PHE A 42 5.77 -14.80 0.92
CA PHE A 42 4.66 -14.15 0.24
C PHE A 42 5.01 -13.74 -1.20
N ARG A 43 6.25 -13.32 -1.46
CA ARG A 43 6.74 -13.04 -2.82
C ARG A 43 6.73 -14.29 -3.69
N GLU A 44 7.26 -15.41 -3.18
CA GLU A 44 7.25 -16.70 -3.87
C GLU A 44 5.82 -17.14 -4.23
N TYR A 45 4.87 -16.95 -3.30
CA TYR A 45 3.47 -17.23 -3.55
C TYR A 45 2.89 -16.39 -4.70
N LEU A 46 3.18 -15.07 -4.74
CA LEU A 46 2.67 -14.19 -5.80
C LEU A 46 3.26 -14.54 -7.18
N GLU A 47 4.54 -14.91 -7.23
CA GLU A 47 5.18 -15.37 -8.47
C GLU A 47 4.54 -16.66 -8.98
N ALA A 48 4.29 -17.63 -8.10
CA ALA A 48 3.59 -18.87 -8.44
C ALA A 48 2.13 -18.60 -8.88
N LEU A 49 1.44 -17.64 -8.24
CA LEU A 49 0.08 -17.24 -8.62
C LEU A 49 0.04 -16.63 -10.03
N HIS A 50 1.02 -15.79 -10.38
CA HIS A 50 1.13 -15.20 -11.71
C HIS A 50 1.33 -16.28 -12.79
N GLN A 51 2.18 -17.27 -12.53
CA GLN A 51 2.43 -18.40 -13.44
C GLN A 51 1.19 -19.29 -13.66
N ARG A 52 0.31 -19.41 -12.66
CA ARG A 52 -0.94 -20.22 -12.75
C ARG A 52 -2.08 -19.51 -13.46
N SER A 53 -1.97 -18.19 -13.60
CA SER A 53 -3.00 -17.34 -14.21
C SER A 53 -2.75 -17.13 -15.71
N HIS A 54 -1.68 -17.74 -16.24
CA HIS A 54 -1.33 -17.89 -17.64
C HIS A 54 -1.58 -19.33 -18.10
#